data_AF-A0A429WM21-F1
#
_entry.id   AF-A0A429WM21-F1
#
_cell.length_a   1.000
_cell.length_b   1.000
_cell.length_c   1.000
_cell.angle_alpha   90.00
_cell.angle_beta   90.00
_cell.angle_gamma   90.00
#
_symmetry.space_group_name_H-M   'P 1'
#
loop_
_entity.id
_entity.type
_entity.pdbx_description
1 polymer ?
#
loop_
_entity_poly.entity_id
_entity_poly.type
_entity_poly.pdbx_seq_one_letter_code
_entity_poly.pdbx_strand_id
1 'polypeptide(L)'
;MLRLSNRSQLIGSFATGAVVSGALLTFAMNSPAVGVTPPIEPAPAAAAAPFSAAAQSRLDLLRNQAASGDEFSNWALSNALLDKFDSTGDSDDLYEAMLWVDRRADMYANQELAARVVGRYCGHRVVRWHWFCVLGE
;
A
#
# COMPACT_ATOMS: atom_id res chain seq x y z
N MET A 1 33.98 -77.22 -5.82
CA MET A 1 32.63 -77.64 -5.38
C MET A 1 31.84 -76.36 -5.06
N LEU A 2 30.94 -75.93 -5.97
CA LEU A 2 29.48 -75.87 -5.79
C LEU A 2 29.02 -74.97 -4.62
N ARG A 3 28.56 -73.73 -4.91
CA ARG A 3 27.16 -73.23 -4.92
C ARG A 3 26.56 -73.05 -3.50
N LEU A 4 25.71 -72.09 -3.12
CA LEU A 4 25.12 -70.83 -3.63
C LEU A 4 24.05 -70.49 -2.55
N SER A 5 23.96 -69.28 -1.97
CA SER A 5 22.68 -68.82 -1.37
C SER A 5 22.64 -67.29 -1.14
N ASN A 6 21.70 -66.65 -1.87
CA ASN A 6 21.03 -65.34 -1.67
C ASN A 6 21.81 -64.19 -0.98
N ARG A 7 22.13 -63.04 -1.60
CA ARG A 7 21.46 -62.28 -2.66
C ARG A 7 19.95 -62.13 -2.44
N SER A 8 19.55 -61.19 -1.57
CA SER A 8 18.37 -60.30 -1.69
C SER A 8 18.09 -59.62 -0.36
N GLN A 9 18.29 -58.29 -0.28
CA GLN A 9 17.22 -57.34 0.06
C GLN A 9 17.77 -55.89 0.05
N LEU A 10 17.46 -55.18 -1.04
CA LEU A 10 16.93 -53.81 -1.11
C LEU A 10 17.86 -52.69 -0.59
N ILE A 11 18.63 -51.96 -1.41
CA ILE A 11 18.22 -50.99 -2.46
C ILE A 11 16.93 -50.24 -2.08
N GLY A 12 17.10 -49.11 -1.37
CA GLY A 12 16.10 -48.06 -1.18
C GLY A 12 16.49 -46.82 -1.97
N SER A 13 16.17 -46.85 -3.26
CA SER A 13 15.96 -45.77 -4.23
C SER A 13 16.39 -44.34 -3.88
N PHE A 14 17.48 -43.89 -4.51
CA PHE A 14 17.67 -42.50 -4.94
C PHE A 14 17.01 -42.33 -6.31
N ALA A 15 15.80 -41.76 -6.40
CA ALA A 15 15.26 -41.12 -7.62
C ALA A 15 13.75 -40.82 -7.48
N THR A 16 13.38 -39.76 -6.76
CA THR A 16 12.11 -39.08 -7.04
C THR A 16 12.11 -37.69 -6.43
N GLY A 17 12.16 -36.67 -7.28
CA GLY A 17 12.07 -35.27 -6.85
C GLY A 17 12.23 -34.23 -7.96
N ALA A 18 12.61 -34.63 -9.17
CA ALA A 18 12.80 -33.71 -10.30
C ALA A 18 11.54 -33.50 -11.19
N VAL A 19 10.32 -33.73 -10.68
CA VAL A 19 9.10 -33.61 -11.50
C VAL A 19 8.12 -32.53 -11.01
N VAL A 20 8.36 -31.90 -9.85
CA VAL A 20 7.41 -30.90 -9.32
C VAL A 20 7.59 -29.49 -9.93
N SER A 21 8.67 -29.25 -10.69
CA SER A 21 8.93 -27.93 -11.29
C SER A 21 8.23 -27.67 -12.63
N GLY A 22 7.61 -28.67 -13.26
CA GLY A 22 6.97 -28.52 -14.58
C GLY A 22 5.50 -28.04 -14.54
N ALA A 23 4.81 -28.20 -13.41
CA ALA A 23 3.35 -27.98 -13.34
C ALA A 23 2.92 -26.54 -13.03
N LEU A 24 3.84 -25.66 -12.62
CA LEU A 24 3.49 -24.27 -12.28
C LEU A 24 3.53 -23.31 -13.48
N LEU A 25 4.11 -23.71 -14.62
CA LEU A 25 4.15 -22.87 -15.82
C LEU A 25 2.90 -22.97 -16.71
N THR A 26 2.06 -23.99 -16.53
CA THR A 26 0.85 -24.18 -17.35
C THR A 26 -0.37 -23.43 -16.83
N PHE A 27 -0.38 -22.98 -15.56
CA PHE A 27 -1.47 -22.17 -15.02
C PHE A 27 -1.44 -20.69 -15.46
N ALA A 28 -0.36 -20.24 -16.09
CA ALA A 28 -0.25 -18.87 -16.60
C ALA A 28 -0.93 -18.66 -17.97
N MET A 29 -1.38 -19.72 -18.65
CA MET A 29 -1.89 -19.60 -20.04
C MET A 29 -3.42 -19.64 -20.19
N ASN A 30 -4.16 -19.81 -19.09
CA ASN A 30 -5.63 -19.88 -19.10
C ASN A 30 -6.31 -18.75 -18.30
N SER A 31 -5.66 -17.60 -18.18
CA SER A 31 -6.38 -16.40 -17.72
C SER A 31 -7.30 -15.95 -18.86
N PRO A 32 -8.64 -15.91 -18.67
CA PRO A 32 -9.49 -15.20 -19.61
C PRO A 32 -8.98 -13.77 -19.68
N ALA A 33 -8.88 -13.23 -20.88
CA ALA A 33 -8.61 -11.81 -21.08
C ALA A 33 -9.77 -11.03 -20.46
N VAL A 34 -9.63 -10.72 -19.16
CA VAL A 34 -10.45 -9.71 -18.50
C VAL A 34 -10.18 -8.46 -19.31
N GLY A 35 -11.20 -8.00 -20.02
CA GLY A 35 -11.11 -6.80 -20.84
C GLY A 35 -10.50 -5.69 -19.99
N VAL A 36 -9.32 -5.25 -20.36
CA VAL A 36 -8.71 -4.05 -19.78
C VAL A 36 -9.64 -2.93 -20.18
N THR A 37 -10.50 -2.51 -19.25
CA THR A 37 -11.26 -1.28 -19.39
C THR A 37 -10.21 -0.19 -19.65
N PRO A 38 -10.28 0.53 -20.76
CA PRO A 38 -9.33 1.59 -21.02
C PRO A 38 -9.35 2.56 -19.83
N PRO A 39 -8.18 3.11 -19.43
CA PRO A 39 -8.14 4.11 -18.38
C PRO A 39 -9.17 5.19 -18.75
N ILE A 40 -10.11 5.43 -17.83
CA ILE A 40 -11.03 6.55 -17.93
C ILE A 40 -10.13 7.77 -18.10
N GLU A 41 -10.25 8.43 -19.25
CA GLU A 41 -9.58 9.69 -19.51
C GLU A 41 -9.84 10.59 -18.30
N PRO A 42 -8.80 11.01 -17.56
CA PRO A 42 -9.02 11.82 -16.38
C PRO A 42 -9.78 13.05 -16.86
N ALA A 43 -10.99 13.22 -16.33
CA ALA A 43 -11.78 14.42 -16.58
C ALA A 43 -10.83 15.62 -16.40
N PRO A 44 -10.84 16.60 -17.32
CA PRO A 44 -9.93 17.73 -17.24
C PRO A 44 -10.03 18.29 -15.82
N ALA A 45 -8.93 18.17 -15.07
CA ALA A 45 -8.86 18.63 -13.71
C ALA A 45 -9.26 20.11 -13.75
N ALA A 46 -10.42 20.43 -13.19
CA ALA A 46 -10.82 21.81 -13.00
C ALA A 46 -9.63 22.49 -12.32
N ALA A 47 -9.11 23.56 -12.93
CA ALA A 47 -7.91 24.22 -12.45
C ALA A 47 -8.10 24.50 -10.96
N ALA A 48 -7.33 23.78 -10.14
CA ALA A 48 -7.43 23.89 -8.70
C ALA A 48 -7.19 25.36 -8.33
N ALA A 49 -8.09 25.92 -7.52
CA ALA A 49 -7.90 27.28 -7.07
C ALA A 49 -6.55 27.36 -6.34
N PRO A 50 -5.70 28.35 -6.64
CA PRO A 50 -4.38 28.45 -6.03
C PRO A 50 -4.51 28.55 -4.52
N PHE A 51 -3.77 27.70 -3.81
CA PHE A 51 -3.75 27.69 -2.36
C PHE A 51 -3.22 29.02 -1.83
N SER A 52 -3.95 29.66 -0.92
CA SER A 52 -3.61 31.01 -0.47
C SER A 52 -2.32 31.05 0.37
N ALA A 53 -1.56 32.16 0.29
CA ALA A 53 -0.36 32.36 1.10
C ALA A 53 -0.63 32.27 2.61
N ALA A 54 -1.80 32.72 3.07
CA ALA A 54 -2.22 32.59 4.47
C ALA A 54 -2.44 31.12 4.87
N ALA A 55 -3.04 30.32 3.99
CA ALA A 55 -3.22 28.89 4.23
C ALA A 55 -1.87 28.15 4.25
N GLN A 56 -0.94 28.53 3.38
CA GLN A 56 0.42 27.98 3.40
C GLN A 56 1.16 28.32 4.71
N SER A 57 1.12 29.59 5.14
CA SER A 57 1.72 30.02 6.40
C SER A 57 1.15 29.26 7.60
N ARG A 58 -0.16 28.97 7.59
CA ARG A 58 -0.80 28.13 8.61
C ARG A 58 -0.28 26.68 8.57
N LEU A 59 -0.10 26.08 7.41
CA LEU A 59 0.52 24.75 7.31
C LEU A 59 1.95 24.75 7.84
N ASP A 60 2.75 25.77 7.55
CA ASP A 60 4.13 25.87 8.04
C ASP A 60 4.20 25.99 9.57
N LEU A 61 3.28 26.74 10.18
CA LEU A 61 3.16 26.81 11.64
C LEU A 61 2.80 25.45 12.23
N LEU A 62 1.84 24.74 11.63
CA LEU A 62 1.44 23.40 12.05
C LEU A 62 2.58 22.39 11.89
N ARG A 63 3.36 22.45 10.81
CA ARG A 63 4.57 21.62 10.61
C ARG A 63 5.57 21.81 11.74
N ASN A 64 5.85 23.06 12.13
CA ASN A 64 6.78 23.36 13.21
C ASN A 64 6.28 22.83 14.56
N GLN A 65 4.99 23.02 14.86
CA GLN A 65 4.39 22.54 16.12
C GLN A 65 4.33 21.02 16.16
N ALA A 66 3.88 20.37 15.09
CA ALA A 66 3.89 18.91 14.96
C ALA A 66 5.31 18.34 15.07
N ALA A 67 6.31 19.00 14.47
CA ALA A 67 7.71 18.62 14.59
C ALA A 67 8.25 18.74 16.02
N SER A 68 7.73 19.68 16.82
CA SER A 68 8.04 19.81 18.26
C SER A 68 7.38 18.75 19.14
N GLY A 69 6.52 17.92 18.56
CA GLY A 69 5.83 16.82 19.25
C GLY A 69 4.41 17.14 19.69
N ASP A 70 3.85 18.29 19.28
CA ASP A 70 2.46 18.64 19.57
C ASP A 70 1.49 17.77 18.76
N GLU A 71 0.75 16.91 19.45
CA GLU A 71 -0.12 15.89 18.83
C GLU A 71 -1.34 16.51 18.15
N PHE A 72 -1.91 17.56 18.75
CA PHE A 72 -3.03 18.28 18.16
C PHE A 72 -2.62 18.92 16.82
N SER A 73 -1.43 19.51 16.77
CA SER A 73 -0.89 20.09 15.53
C SER A 73 -0.56 19.04 14.50
N ASN A 74 -0.06 17.85 14.90
CA ASN A 74 0.14 16.73 13.98
C ASN A 74 -1.18 16.27 13.34
N TRP A 75 -2.22 16.11 14.16
CA TRP A 75 -3.55 15.75 13.68
C TRP A 75 -4.15 16.84 12.77
N ALA A 76 -4.04 18.11 13.17
CA ALA A 76 -4.56 19.24 12.41
C ALA A 76 -3.81 19.43 11.08
N LEU A 77 -2.48 19.23 11.07
CA LEU A 77 -1.65 19.24 9.88
C LEU A 77 -2.05 18.12 8.92
N SER A 78 -2.17 16.90 9.42
CA SER A 78 -2.54 15.74 8.61
C SER A 78 -3.90 15.96 7.93
N ASN A 79 -4.91 16.42 8.67
CA ASN A 79 -6.21 16.75 8.09
C ASN A 79 -6.14 17.89 7.07
N ALA A 80 -5.41 18.96 7.37
CA ALA A 80 -5.30 20.10 6.46
C ALA A 80 -4.59 19.73 5.14
N LEU A 81 -3.60 18.84 5.19
CA LEU A 81 -2.94 18.32 3.99
C LEU A 81 -3.87 17.40 3.18
N LEU A 82 -4.66 16.54 3.84
CA LEU A 82 -5.68 15.73 3.16
C LEU A 82 -6.78 16.60 2.52
N ASP A 83 -7.23 17.66 3.19
CA ASP A 83 -8.18 18.63 2.63
C ASP A 83 -7.58 19.36 1.43
N LYS A 84 -6.30 19.73 1.51
CA LYS A 84 -5.58 20.35 0.40
C LYS A 84 -5.46 19.40 -0.78
N PHE A 85 -5.15 18.12 -0.56
CA PHE A 85 -5.18 17.09 -1.59
C PHE A 85 -6.58 16.94 -2.20
N ASP A 86 -7.64 16.85 -1.39
CA ASP A 86 -9.02 16.74 -1.87
C ASP A 86 -9.40 17.93 -2.79
N SER A 87 -8.81 19.11 -2.53
CA SER A 87 -9.06 20.33 -3.33
C SER A 87 -8.18 20.47 -4.57
N THR A 88 -6.95 19.94 -4.55
CA THR A 88 -5.94 20.18 -5.60
C THR A 88 -5.65 18.97 -6.47
N GLY A 89 -5.86 17.77 -5.93
CA GLY A 89 -5.40 16.51 -6.52
C GLY A 89 -3.89 16.30 -6.45
N ASP A 90 -3.14 17.16 -5.74
CA ASP A 90 -1.68 17.08 -5.69
C ASP A 90 -1.21 15.91 -4.81
N SER A 91 -0.57 14.93 -5.45
CA SER A 91 -0.07 13.73 -4.76
C SER A 91 1.01 14.04 -3.73
N ASP A 92 1.72 15.17 -3.83
CA ASP A 92 2.73 15.59 -2.86
C ASP A 92 2.09 15.95 -1.52
N ASP A 93 0.92 16.59 -1.53
CA ASP A 93 0.16 16.92 -0.32
C ASP A 93 -0.35 15.64 0.37
N LEU A 94 -0.83 14.67 -0.41
CA LEU A 94 -1.24 13.37 0.12
C LEU A 94 -0.05 12.58 0.67
N TYR A 95 1.09 12.59 -0.02
CA TYR A 95 2.31 11.96 0.46
C TYR A 95 2.77 12.58 1.78
N GLU A 96 2.80 13.90 1.87
CA GLU A 96 3.15 14.60 3.11
C GLU A 96 2.17 14.26 4.23
N ALA A 97 0.86 14.25 3.96
CA ALA A 97 -0.15 13.87 4.94
C ALA A 97 0.14 12.48 5.53
N MET A 98 0.47 11.50 4.68
CA MET A 98 0.77 10.14 5.13
C MET A 98 2.03 10.06 6.00
N LEU A 99 3.06 10.88 5.74
CA LEU A 99 4.23 10.95 6.62
C LEU A 99 3.86 11.40 8.05
N TRP A 100 2.96 12.38 8.18
CA TRP A 100 2.52 12.87 9.48
C TRP A 100 1.55 11.91 10.18
N VAL A 101 0.74 11.18 9.41
CA VAL A 101 -0.09 10.06 9.90
C VAL A 101 0.78 8.96 10.51
N ASP A 102 1.83 8.54 9.81
CA ASP A 102 2.72 7.46 10.27
C ASP A 102 3.51 7.83 11.52
N ARG A 103 3.91 9.10 11.64
CA ARG A 103 4.75 9.58 12.74
C ARG A 103 4.10 9.39 14.12
N ARG A 104 2.78 9.31 14.19
CA ARG A 104 2.00 9.18 15.43
C ARG A 104 0.89 8.13 15.28
N ALA A 105 1.29 6.97 14.75
CA ALA A 105 0.46 5.79 14.55
C ALA A 105 -0.05 5.11 15.84
N ASP A 106 0.15 5.71 17.02
CA ASP A 106 -0.46 5.26 18.27
C ASP A 106 -1.99 5.38 18.17
N MET A 107 -2.60 4.22 17.86
CA MET A 107 -3.91 4.08 17.22
C MET A 107 -5.11 4.61 18.00
N TYR A 108 -4.93 5.04 19.25
CA TYR A 108 -6.04 5.44 20.11
C TYR A 108 -6.51 6.88 19.84
N ALA A 109 -5.63 7.79 19.41
CA ALA A 109 -5.99 9.19 19.17
C ALA A 109 -6.37 9.49 17.71
N ASN A 110 -6.07 8.58 16.77
CA ASN A 110 -6.14 8.84 15.33
C ASN A 110 -7.15 7.96 14.56
N GLN A 111 -8.17 7.39 15.24
CA GLN A 111 -9.13 6.49 14.58
C GLN A 111 -9.94 7.17 13.47
N GLU A 112 -10.36 8.42 13.65
CA GLU A 112 -11.08 9.18 12.62
C GLU A 112 -10.22 9.43 11.39
N LEU A 113 -8.94 9.75 11.61
CA LEU A 113 -7.98 9.99 10.54
C LEU A 113 -7.68 8.69 9.78
N ALA A 114 -7.48 7.58 10.49
CA ALA A 114 -7.32 6.25 9.90
C ALA A 114 -8.56 5.84 9.09
N ALA A 115 -9.77 6.03 9.64
CA ALA A 115 -11.01 5.73 8.94
C ALA A 115 -11.18 6.58 7.67
N ARG A 116 -10.81 7.86 7.70
CA ARG A 116 -10.79 8.73 6.51
C ARG A 116 -9.83 8.19 5.46
N VAL A 117 -8.61 7.81 5.86
CA VAL A 117 -7.59 7.26 4.96
C VAL A 117 -8.08 5.97 4.30
N VAL A 118 -8.62 5.05 5.09
CA VAL A 118 -9.16 3.78 4.60
C VAL A 118 -10.32 4.01 3.63
N GLY A 119 -11.27 4.86 4.01
CA GLY A 119 -12.50 5.07 3.24
C GLY A 119 -12.32 5.86 1.93
N ARG A 120 -11.23 6.62 1.78
CA ARG A 120 -11.08 7.54 0.63
C ARG A 120 -9.80 7.36 -0.17
N TYR A 121 -8.69 6.95 0.44
CA TYR A 121 -7.39 7.07 -0.19
C TYR A 121 -6.70 5.73 -0.48
N CYS A 122 -7.20 4.59 0.00
CA CYS A 122 -6.56 3.28 -0.26
C CYS A 122 -6.46 2.91 -1.74
N GLY A 123 -7.32 3.43 -2.61
CA GLY A 123 -7.19 3.25 -4.06
C GLY A 123 -6.08 4.09 -4.70
N HIS A 124 -5.53 5.06 -3.97
CA HIS A 124 -4.52 5.98 -4.48
C HIS A 124 -3.11 5.37 -4.44
N ARG A 125 -2.30 5.62 -5.48
CA ARG A 125 -0.93 5.06 -5.62
C ARG A 125 -0.01 5.31 -4.42
N VAL A 126 -0.20 6.44 -3.72
CA VAL A 126 0.59 6.84 -2.54
C VAL A 126 0.25 5.98 -1.32
N VAL A 127 -1.01 5.56 -1.18
CA VAL A 127 -1.54 4.98 0.06
C VAL A 127 -1.86 3.49 -0.08
N ARG A 128 -2.01 2.96 -1.30
CA ARG A 128 -2.41 1.56 -1.55
C ARG A 128 -1.57 0.49 -0.85
N TRP A 129 -0.33 0.81 -0.49
CA TRP A 129 0.59 -0.11 0.21
C TRP A 129 0.79 0.26 1.69
N HIS A 130 0.08 1.27 2.17
CA HIS A 130 0.09 1.69 3.56
C HIS A 130 -0.60 0.61 4.42
N TRP A 131 -0.12 0.42 5.65
CA TRP A 131 -0.59 -0.65 6.54
C TRP A 131 -2.08 -0.55 6.89
N PHE A 132 -2.65 0.66 6.93
CA PHE A 132 -4.11 0.87 7.01
C PHE A 132 -4.89 0.20 5.88
N CYS A 133 -4.32 0.10 4.68
CA CYS A 133 -4.98 -0.39 3.47
C CYS A 133 -4.68 -1.87 3.20
N VAL A 134 -3.51 -2.36 3.60
CA VAL A 134 -3.10 -3.76 3.38
C VAL A 134 -3.76 -4.73 4.37
N LEU A 135 -4.07 -4.26 5.58
CA LEU A 135 -4.69 -5.09 6.63
C LEU A 135 -6.22 -5.01 6.66
N GLY A 136 -6.83 -4.29 5.72
CA GLY A 136 -8.27 -4.04 5.63
C GLY A 136 -8.95 -4.57 4.36
N GLU A 137 -8.27 -5.42 3.57
CA GLU A 137 -8.90 -6.26 2.54
C GLU A 137 -9.60 -7.49 3.15
#